data_AF-A0AAD9WPW6-F1
#
_entry.id   AF-A0AAD9WPW6-F1
#
_cell.length_a   1.000
_cell.length_b   1.000
_cell.length_c   1.000
_cell.angle_alpha   90.00
_cell.angle_beta   90.00
_cell.angle_gamma   90.00
#
_symmetry.space_group_name_H-M   'P 1'
#
loop_
_entity.id
_entity.type
_entity.pdbx_description
1 polymer ?
#
loop_
_entity_poly.entity_id
_entity_poly.type
_entity_poly.pdbx_seq_one_letter_code
_entity_poly.pdbx_strand_id
1 'polypeptide(L)'
;MKLREFNYECGSWQVSGIPCCHVMAAISHYCGRAAVKDKVVEFVHNSLTKSVYMQTYVSMIHPIPYQKRWPEVPACIMNLGVTELMNPGVTELMNPPPRSV
;
A
#
# COMPACT_ATOMS: atom_id res chain seq x y z
N MET A 1 -27.83 5.23 -12.81
CA MET A 1 -27.72 4.75 -11.41
C MET A 1 -26.66 5.60 -10.72
N LYS A 2 -27.03 6.41 -9.70
CA LYS A 2 -26.13 7.39 -9.06
C LYS A 2 -25.42 6.74 -7.87
N LEU A 3 -24.11 6.56 -7.97
CA LEU A 3 -23.24 5.94 -6.94
C LEU A 3 -22.96 6.81 -5.71
N ARG A 4 -23.55 7.99 -5.59
CA ARG A 4 -23.15 8.96 -4.55
C ARG A 4 -23.75 8.67 -3.16
N GLU A 5 -24.70 7.75 -3.06
CA GLU A 5 -25.41 7.43 -1.82
C GLU A 5 -25.59 5.91 -1.69
N PHE A 6 -24.53 5.19 -1.33
CA PHE A 6 -24.64 3.79 -0.91
C PHE A 6 -24.34 3.73 0.59
N ASN A 7 -25.30 4.20 1.41
CA ASN A 7 -25.29 4.00 2.86
C ASN A 7 -25.64 2.54 3.16
N TYR A 8 -24.71 1.63 2.94
CA TYR A 8 -24.74 0.32 3.58
C TYR A 8 -23.95 0.45 4.88
N GLU A 9 -24.68 0.47 6.00
CA GLU A 9 -24.28 0.98 7.31
C GLU A 9 -23.20 0.16 8.04
N CYS A 10 -22.34 -0.59 7.34
CA CYS A 10 -21.20 -1.23 8.02
C CYS A 10 -20.08 -0.24 8.35
N GLY A 11 -20.05 0.94 7.69
CA GLY A 11 -19.11 2.04 7.96
C GLY A 11 -17.63 1.71 7.74
N SER A 12 -17.31 0.47 7.39
CA SER A 12 -15.94 -0.04 7.41
C SER A 12 -15.08 0.63 6.35
N TRP A 13 -15.67 1.03 5.23
CA TRP A 13 -14.95 1.76 4.19
C TRP A 13 -14.58 3.18 4.64
N GLN A 14 -15.48 3.87 5.34
CA GLN A 14 -15.21 5.20 5.89
C GLN A 14 -14.09 5.17 6.94
N VAL A 15 -14.02 4.10 7.75
CA VAL A 15 -12.99 3.96 8.79
C VAL A 15 -11.65 3.50 8.22
N SER A 16 -11.65 2.47 7.37
CA SER A 16 -10.41 1.85 6.87
C SER A 16 -9.87 2.47 5.59
N GLY A 17 -10.72 3.15 4.81
CA GLY A 17 -10.41 3.56 3.45
C GLY A 17 -10.39 2.43 2.42
N ILE A 18 -10.69 1.18 2.82
CA ILE A 18 -10.73 -0.01 1.96
C ILE A 18 -12.19 -0.42 1.71
N PRO A 19 -12.60 -0.66 0.45
CA PRO A 19 -13.95 -1.14 0.14
C PRO A 19 -14.30 -2.44 0.90
N CYS A 20 -15.40 -2.44 1.65
CA CYS A 20 -15.95 -3.64 2.28
C CYS A 20 -16.73 -4.51 1.28
N CYS A 21 -17.18 -5.70 1.67
CA CYS A 21 -17.96 -6.59 0.79
C CYS A 21 -19.22 -5.93 0.21
N HIS A 22 -19.89 -5.06 0.96
CA HIS A 22 -21.06 -4.30 0.48
C HIS A 22 -20.69 -3.30 -0.62
N VAL A 23 -19.61 -2.53 -0.41
CA VAL A 23 -19.11 -1.57 -1.40
C VAL A 23 -18.56 -2.32 -2.62
N MET A 24 -17.88 -3.45 -2.43
CA MET A 24 -17.42 -4.31 -3.52
C MET A 24 -18.56 -4.82 -4.39
N ALA A 25 -19.72 -5.15 -3.80
CA ALA A 25 -20.91 -5.51 -4.57
C ALA A 25 -21.41 -4.33 -5.41
N ALA A 26 -21.47 -3.12 -4.84
CA ALA A 26 -21.86 -1.91 -5.56
C ALA A 26 -20.89 -1.57 -6.72
N ILE A 27 -19.58 -1.64 -6.48
CA ILE A 27 -18.56 -1.41 -7.51
C ILE A 27 -18.68 -2.47 -8.60
N SER A 28 -18.79 -3.75 -8.24
CA SER A 28 -18.94 -4.85 -9.20
C SER A 28 -20.16 -4.68 -10.10
N HIS A 29 -21.28 -4.21 -9.53
CA HIS A 29 -22.48 -3.89 -10.28
C HIS A 29 -22.27 -2.68 -11.21
N TYR A 30 -21.54 -1.66 -10.75
CA TYR A 30 -21.31 -0.43 -11.52
C TYR A 30 -20.37 -0.60 -12.72
N CYS A 31 -19.19 -1.21 -12.51
CA CYS A 31 -18.17 -1.34 -13.57
C CYS A 31 -18.22 -2.69 -14.29
N GLY A 32 -19.06 -3.62 -13.82
CA GLY A 32 -19.09 -5.00 -14.28
C GLY A 32 -18.01 -5.86 -13.61
N ARG A 33 -18.33 -7.14 -13.42
CA ARG A 33 -17.48 -8.12 -12.70
C ARG A 33 -16.11 -8.31 -13.34
N ALA A 34 -16.01 -8.19 -14.67
CA ALA A 34 -14.75 -8.35 -15.39
C ALA A 34 -13.77 -7.19 -15.11
N ALA A 35 -14.28 -5.96 -14.96
CA ALA A 35 -13.46 -4.76 -14.77
C ALA A 35 -13.22 -4.39 -13.29
N VAL A 36 -13.89 -5.07 -12.35
CA VAL A 36 -13.80 -4.74 -10.91
C VAL A 36 -12.38 -4.78 -10.37
N LYS A 37 -11.57 -5.72 -10.85
CA LYS A 37 -10.18 -5.89 -10.39
C LYS A 37 -9.33 -4.65 -10.67
N ASP A 38 -9.56 -4.02 -11.82
CA ASP A 38 -8.79 -2.84 -12.24
C ASP A 38 -9.42 -1.55 -11.72
N LYS A 39 -10.73 -1.54 -11.48
CA LYS A 39 -11.47 -0.36 -11.03
C LYS A 39 -11.55 -0.18 -9.53
N VAL A 40 -11.45 -1.25 -8.74
CA VAL A 40 -11.54 -1.17 -7.27
C VAL A 40 -10.50 -0.24 -6.65
N VAL A 41 -9.30 -0.16 -7.25
CA VAL A 41 -8.22 0.70 -6.77
C VAL A 41 -8.58 2.19 -6.80
N GLU A 42 -9.50 2.60 -7.67
CA GLU A 42 -10.00 3.98 -7.77
C GLU A 42 -10.92 4.34 -6.57
N PHE A 43 -11.40 3.34 -5.82
CA PHE A 43 -12.25 3.50 -4.64
C PHE A 43 -11.48 3.33 -3.31
N VAL A 44 -10.18 3.04 -3.36
CA VAL A 44 -9.36 3.02 -2.14
C VAL A 44 -9.04 4.46 -1.74
N HIS A 45 -9.14 4.76 -0.44
CA HIS A 45 -8.88 6.11 0.06
C HIS A 45 -7.43 6.53 -0.20
N ASN A 46 -7.23 7.79 -0.63
CA ASN A 46 -5.94 8.30 -1.07
C ASN A 46 -4.85 8.26 0.03
N SER A 47 -5.24 8.23 1.30
CA SER A 47 -4.31 8.09 2.43
C SER A 47 -3.50 6.80 2.40
N LEU A 48 -3.99 5.76 1.71
CA LEU A 48 -3.32 4.47 1.59
C LEU A 48 -2.37 4.39 0.39
N THR A 49 -2.18 5.48 -0.36
CA THR A 49 -1.22 5.51 -1.45
C THR A 49 0.22 5.55 -0.91
N LYS A 50 1.16 4.94 -1.65
CA LYS A 50 2.58 5.01 -1.33
C LYS A 50 3.08 6.45 -1.19
N SER A 51 2.61 7.35 -2.05
CA SER A 51 2.97 8.77 -2.00
C SER A 51 2.58 9.40 -0.67
N VAL A 52 1.32 9.23 -0.24
CA VAL A 52 0.84 9.80 1.03
C VAL A 52 1.51 9.14 2.21
N TYR A 53 1.74 7.83 2.19
CA TYR A 53 2.52 7.14 3.21
C TYR A 53 3.92 7.74 3.35
N MET A 54 4.66 7.85 2.24
CA MET A 54 6.01 8.42 2.25
C MET A 54 5.99 9.86 2.77
N GLN A 55 5.07 10.71 2.31
CA GLN A 55 4.94 12.09 2.78
C GLN A 55 4.60 12.17 4.28
N THR A 56 3.76 11.28 4.78
CA THR A 56 3.34 11.25 6.18
C THR A 56 4.51 10.87 7.10
N TYR A 57 5.33 9.91 6.66
CA TYR A 57 6.40 9.34 7.49
C TYR A 57 7.80 9.82 7.14
N VAL A 58 8.00 10.66 6.11
CA VAL A 58 9.34 11.12 5.68
C VAL A 58 10.11 11.82 6.81
N SER A 59 9.42 12.50 7.72
CA SER A 59 10.03 13.18 8.86
C SER A 59 10.31 12.25 10.06
N MET A 60 9.74 11.03 10.06
CA MET A 60 9.82 10.10 11.18
C MET A 60 10.70 8.88 10.87
N ILE A 61 10.60 8.36 9.64
CA ILE A 61 11.35 7.20 9.17
C ILE A 61 12.62 7.70 8.50
N HIS A 62 13.71 7.74 9.28
CA HIS A 62 15.03 8.01 8.74
C HIS A 62 15.55 6.77 8.01
N PRO A 63 15.87 6.85 6.70
CA PRO A 63 16.46 5.72 6.00
C PRO A 63 17.78 5.33 6.66
N ILE A 64 17.98 4.05 6.97
CA ILE A 64 19.24 3.56 7.51
C ILE A 64 20.27 3.55 6.37
N PRO A 65 21.28 4.42 6.37
CA PRO A 65 22.01 4.70 5.12
C PRO A 65 22.96 3.58 4.68
N TYR A 66 23.29 2.64 5.57
CA TYR A 66 24.19 1.52 5.26
C TYR A 66 23.63 0.23 5.85
N GLN A 67 23.67 -0.85 5.06
CA GLN A 67 23.28 -2.20 5.49
C GLN A 67 24.04 -2.66 6.74
N LYS A 68 25.32 -2.24 6.90
CA LYS A 68 26.13 -2.52 8.10
C LYS A 68 25.57 -1.92 9.39
N ARG A 69 24.60 -1.00 9.31
CA ARG A 69 23.89 -0.41 10.47
C ARG A 69 22.52 -1.03 10.71
N TRP A 70 22.12 -2.02 9.91
CA TRP A 70 20.87 -2.73 10.15
C TRP A 70 21.05 -3.62 11.39
N PRO A 71 20.05 -3.71 12.27
CA PRO A 71 20.11 -4.64 13.38
C PRO A 71 20.21 -6.07 12.82
N GLU A 72 21.05 -6.90 13.45
CA GLU A 72 21.05 -8.33 13.16
C GLU A 72 19.68 -8.89 13.51
N VAL A 73 19.00 -9.45 12.51
CA VAL A 73 17.67 -10.02 12.69
C VAL A 73 17.86 -11.41 13.32
N PRO A 74 17.36 -11.65 14.55
CA PRO A 74 17.43 -12.97 15.15
C PRO A 74 16.76 -14.01 14.26
N ALA A 75 17.35 -15.21 14.16
CA ALA A 75 16.84 -16.28 13.31
C ALA A 75 15.36 -16.64 13.57
N CYS A 76 14.85 -16.36 14.78
CA CYS A 76 13.44 -16.56 15.12
C CYS A 76 12.46 -15.62 14.35
N ILE A 77 12.90 -14.45 13.89
CA ILE A 77 12.08 -13.52 13.10
C ILE A 77 12.00 -13.95 11.64
N MET A 78 13.03 -14.62 11.11
CA MET A 78 13.07 -15.05 9.70
C MET A 78 12.06 -16.17 9.37
N ASN A 79 11.50 -16.84 10.38
CA ASN A 79 10.48 -17.88 10.18
C ASN A 79 9.06 -17.34 10.03
N LEU A 80 8.80 -16.05 10.26
CA LEU A 80 7.47 -15.46 10.17
C LEU A 80 7.26 -14.73 8.82
N GLY A 81 7.36 -15.46 7.71
CA GLY A 81 6.72 -15.10 6.43
C GLY A 81 7.11 -13.80 5.72
N VAL A 82 8.28 -13.20 5.99
CA VAL A 82 8.69 -11.92 5.35
C VAL A 82 9.33 -12.11 3.96
N THR A 83 9.65 -13.34 3.56
CA THR A 83 10.36 -13.62 2.29
C THR A 83 9.57 -13.25 1.02
N GLU A 84 8.26 -13.03 1.08
CA GLU A 84 7.46 -12.64 -0.09
C GLU A 84 7.33 -11.13 -0.32
N LEU A 85 7.74 -10.28 0.63
CA LEU A 85 7.59 -8.81 0.52
C LEU A 85 8.84 -8.08 0.04
N MET A 86 10.00 -8.74 0.04
CA MET A 86 11.22 -8.17 -0.50
C MET A 86 11.26 -8.37 -2.02
N ASN A 87 10.65 -7.43 -2.74
CA ASN A 87 10.85 -7.31 -4.19
C ASN A 87 12.35 -7.18 -4.49
N PRO A 88 12.96 -8.05 -5.32
CA PRO A 88 14.40 -8.01 -5.63
C PRO A 88 14.85 -6.76 -6.41
N GLY A 89 13.93 -5.83 -6.73
CA GLY A 89 14.21 -4.62 -7.51
C GLY A 89 14.48 -3.33 -6.74
N VAL A 90 14.49 -3.33 -5.39
CA VAL A 90 14.66 -2.09 -4.60
C VAL A 90 16.12 -1.67 -4.44
N THR A 91 17.08 -2.56 -4.71
CA THR A 91 18.51 -2.32 -4.55
C THR A 91 19.11 -1.35 -5.56
N GLU A 92 18.48 -1.11 -6.71
CA GLU A 92 19.05 -0.23 -7.76
C GLU A 92 18.68 1.25 -7.61
N LEU A 93 17.58 1.59 -6.92
CA LEU A 93 17.08 2.96 -6.85
C LEU A 93 17.68 3.82 -5.71
N MET A 94 18.40 3.20 -4.76
CA MET A 94 18.98 3.90 -3.60
C MET A 94 20.47 4.21 -3.73
N ASN A 95 21.11 3.82 -4.83
CA ASN A 95 22.50 4.22 -5.07
C ASN A 95 22.51 5.70 -5.50
N PRO A 96 23.15 6.62 -4.74
CA PRO A 96 23.37 7.96 -5.24
C PRO A 96 24.19 7.89 -6.53
N PRO A 97 23.94 8.76 -7.53
CA PRO A 97 24.73 8.76 -8.75
C PRO A 97 26.23 8.92 -8.42
N PRO A 98 27.13 8.25 -9.15
CA PRO A 98 28.57 8.42 -8.95
C PRO A 98 28.90 9.91 -9.02
N ARG A 99 29.58 10.44 -8.01
CA ARG A 99 30.14 11.79 -8.09
C ARG A 99 31.12 11.78 -9.27
N SER A 100 30.83 12.58 -10.30
CA SER A 100 31.78 12.88 -11.35
C SER A 100 33.02 13.53 -10.72
N VAL A 101 34.16 12.88 -10.90
CA VAL A 101 35.50 13.42 -10.58
C VAL A 101 35.85 14.50 -11.59
#